data_AF-A0A9P5QBK7-F1
#
_entry.id   AF-A0A9P5QBK7-F1
#
_cell.length_a   1.000
_cell.length_b   1.000
_cell.length_c   1.000
_cell.angle_alpha   90.00
_cell.angle_beta   90.00
_cell.angle_gamma   90.00
#
_symmetry.space_group_name_H-M   'P 1'
#
loop_
_entity.id
_entity.type
_entity.pdbx_description
1 polymer ?
#
loop_
_entity_poly.entity_id
_entity_poly.type
_entity_poly.pdbx_seq_one_letter_code
_entity_poly.pdbx_strand_id
1 'polypeptide(L)'
;GYDPVAIHVSAMLAAMGSQKGRVDVLSFYAVIRNAYSRYTPEKAHTILEQHVMRFGGKSNLILYVDGGPAQEKQETTKHRMESRNKAAVKCSESQDILETIINNNIKPRKRHFTDVRTSLAATFYWSSRDRQAFVTYMEQAGWS
;
A
#
# COMPACT_ATOMS: atom_id res chain seq x y z
N GLY A 1 -15.81 29.85 16.60
CA GLY A 1 -16.35 28.52 16.91
C GLY A 1 -16.13 27.66 15.70
N TYR A 2 -15.50 26.50 15.85
CA TYR A 2 -15.30 25.54 14.77
C TYR A 2 -16.54 24.64 14.75
N ASP A 3 -17.35 24.76 13.70
CA ASP A 3 -18.51 23.90 13.50
C ASP A 3 -18.09 22.75 12.58
N PRO A 4 -17.99 21.51 13.05
CA PRO A 4 -17.70 20.39 12.18
C PRO A 4 -18.93 20.09 11.34
N VAL A 5 -18.83 20.29 10.03
CA VAL A 5 -19.82 19.76 9.09
C VAL A 5 -19.70 18.24 9.12
N ALA A 6 -20.64 17.60 9.82
CA ALA A 6 -20.87 16.18 9.69
C ALA A 6 -21.20 15.89 8.22
N ILE A 7 -20.21 15.39 7.46
CA ILE A 7 -20.48 14.88 6.12
C ILE A 7 -21.27 13.60 6.32
N HIS A 8 -22.60 13.73 6.31
CA HIS A 8 -23.53 12.63 6.11
C HIS A 8 -23.31 12.09 4.69
N VAL A 9 -22.29 11.23 4.53
CA VAL A 9 -21.88 10.61 3.26
C VAL A 9 -23.05 9.85 2.61
N SER A 10 -24.04 9.40 3.40
CA SER A 10 -25.16 8.60 2.91
C SER A 10 -26.25 9.37 2.14
N ALA A 11 -26.42 10.69 2.34
CA ALA A 11 -27.48 11.44 1.64
C ALA A 11 -26.98 12.07 0.33
N MET A 12 -25.69 12.43 0.26
CA MET A 12 -25.10 13.05 -0.92
C MET A 12 -24.91 12.06 -2.08
N LEU A 13 -24.63 10.78 -1.77
CA LEU A 13 -24.54 9.70 -2.75
C LEU A 13 -25.89 9.34 -3.39
N ALA A 14 -27.01 9.57 -2.68
CA ALA A 14 -28.35 9.29 -3.20
C ALA A 14 -28.86 10.40 -4.15
N ALA A 15 -28.34 11.63 -4.03
CA ALA A 15 -28.75 12.78 -4.83
C ALA A 15 -28.03 12.89 -6.19
N MET A 16 -26.99 12.09 -6.43
CA MET A 16 -26.15 12.17 -7.63
C MET A 16 -26.44 11.00 -8.57
N GLY A 17 -27.54 11.12 -9.31
CA GLY A 17 -27.77 10.26 -10.46
C GLY A 17 -26.53 10.26 -11.37
N SER A 18 -25.96 9.07 -11.61
CA SER A 18 -24.92 8.78 -12.62
C SER A 18 -23.46 9.23 -12.40
N GLN A 19 -23.05 9.79 -11.26
CA GLN A 19 -21.61 10.04 -11.04
C GLN A 19 -20.93 8.84 -10.37
N LYS A 20 -20.09 8.13 -11.15
CA LYS A 20 -19.19 7.12 -10.59
C LYS A 20 -18.18 7.81 -9.67
N GLY A 21 -18.04 7.30 -8.44
CA GLY A 21 -16.99 7.69 -7.51
C GLY A 21 -15.62 7.34 -8.09
N ARG A 22 -14.61 8.14 -7.78
CA ARG A 22 -13.23 7.95 -8.26
C ARG A 22 -12.34 7.63 -7.08
N VAL A 23 -11.56 6.55 -7.19
CA VAL A 23 -10.68 6.10 -6.11
C VAL A 23 -9.27 5.95 -6.65
N ASP A 24 -8.34 6.68 -6.05
CA ASP A 24 -6.91 6.40 -6.21
C ASP A 24 -6.52 5.20 -5.34
N VAL A 25 -6.11 4.10 -5.98
CA VAL A 25 -5.77 2.85 -5.29
C VAL A 25 -4.53 3.02 -4.42
N LEU A 26 -3.58 3.91 -4.78
CA LEU A 26 -2.38 4.16 -3.98
C LEU A 26 -2.70 4.81 -2.62
N SER A 27 -3.86 5.43 -2.47
CA SER A 27 -4.35 5.90 -1.19
C SER A 27 -4.51 4.76 -0.15
N PHE A 28 -4.59 3.50 -0.60
CA PHE A 28 -4.63 2.31 0.25
C PHE A 28 -3.24 1.69 0.52
N TYR A 29 -2.17 2.49 0.49
CA TYR A 29 -0.78 2.02 0.60
C TYR A 29 -0.54 1.07 1.78
N ALA A 30 -1.16 1.31 2.94
CA ALA A 30 -1.00 0.44 4.11
C ALA A 30 -1.56 -0.98 3.87
N VAL A 31 -2.69 -1.09 3.17
CA VAL A 31 -3.33 -2.37 2.81
C VAL A 31 -2.50 -3.07 1.74
N ILE A 32 -2.10 -2.33 0.70
CA ILE A 32 -1.22 -2.82 -0.37
C ILE A 32 0.06 -3.40 0.23
N ARG A 33 0.78 -2.63 1.04
CA ARG A 33 2.00 -3.08 1.70
C ARG A 33 1.78 -4.35 2.50
N ASN A 34 0.74 -4.37 3.34
CA ASN A 34 0.48 -5.54 4.19
C ASN A 34 0.17 -6.79 3.35
N ALA A 35 -0.68 -6.65 2.34
CA ALA A 35 -1.08 -7.75 1.48
C ALA A 35 0.09 -8.33 0.67
N TYR A 36 0.81 -7.46 -0.04
CA TYR A 36 1.91 -7.87 -0.94
C TYR A 36 3.21 -8.24 -0.22
N SER A 37 3.38 -7.86 1.05
CA SER A 37 4.56 -8.30 1.83
C SER A 37 4.36 -9.65 2.52
N ARG A 38 3.13 -10.19 2.56
CA ARG A 38 2.80 -11.36 3.38
C ARG A 38 2.18 -12.52 2.62
N TYR A 39 1.50 -12.24 1.51
CA TYR A 39 0.75 -13.24 0.77
C TYR A 39 1.25 -13.33 -0.67
N THR A 40 0.85 -14.40 -1.36
CA THR A 40 1.07 -14.51 -2.79
C THR A 40 0.33 -13.39 -3.52
N PRO A 41 0.78 -13.00 -4.74
CA PRO A 41 0.14 -11.95 -5.52
C PRO A 41 -1.37 -12.12 -5.67
N GLU A 42 -1.86 -13.34 -5.94
CA GLU A 42 -3.27 -13.65 -6.18
C GLU A 42 -4.11 -13.38 -4.92
N LYS A 43 -3.60 -13.79 -3.75
CA LYS A 43 -4.27 -13.54 -2.48
C LYS A 43 -4.21 -12.05 -2.12
N ALA A 44 -3.10 -11.38 -2.42
CA ALA A 44 -2.96 -9.95 -2.20
C ALA A 44 -3.94 -9.13 -3.04
N HIS A 45 -4.14 -9.49 -4.32
CA HIS A 45 -5.14 -8.88 -5.20
C HIS A 45 -6.54 -9.01 -4.62
N THR A 46 -6.91 -10.21 -4.16
CA THR A 46 -8.22 -10.47 -3.55
C THR A 46 -8.45 -9.61 -2.30
N ILE A 47 -7.44 -9.47 -1.44
CA ILE A 47 -7.52 -8.64 -0.23
C ILE A 47 -7.72 -7.17 -0.61
N LEU A 48 -7.00 -6.68 -1.62
CA LEU A 48 -7.12 -5.30 -2.08
C LEU A 48 -8.48 -5.03 -2.74
N GLU A 49 -8.99 -5.95 -3.57
CA GLU A 49 -10.35 -5.86 -4.13
C GLU A 49 -11.41 -5.78 -3.02
N GLN A 50 -11.35 -6.68 -2.02
CA GLN A 50 -12.27 -6.65 -0.88
C GLN A 50 -12.20 -5.34 -0.10
N HIS A 51 -11.05 -4.67 -0.08
CA HIS A 51 -10.92 -3.35 0.52
C HIS A 51 -11.58 -2.28 -0.34
N VAL A 52 -11.34 -2.29 -1.65
CA VAL A 52 -11.97 -1.37 -2.62
C VAL A 52 -13.49 -1.49 -2.59
N MET A 53 -14.03 -2.71 -2.50
CA MET A 53 -15.48 -2.96 -2.44
C MET A 53 -16.20 -2.28 -1.26
N ARG A 54 -15.47 -1.90 -0.21
CA ARG A 54 -16.04 -1.16 0.93
C ARG A 54 -16.42 0.27 0.58
N PHE A 55 -15.87 0.82 -0.49
CA PHE A 55 -16.12 2.18 -0.95
C PHE A 55 -17.16 2.24 -2.08
N GLY A 56 -17.51 1.10 -2.65
CA GLY A 56 -18.46 0.99 -3.77
C GLY A 56 -18.21 -0.24 -4.63
N GLY A 57 -19.10 -0.50 -5.57
CA GLY A 57 -19.01 -1.61 -6.51
C GLY A 57 -18.51 -1.18 -7.90
N LYS A 58 -18.36 -2.18 -8.77
CA LYS A 58 -17.89 -2.03 -10.15
C LYS A 58 -18.73 -1.04 -10.99
N SER A 59 -20.03 -0.95 -10.70
CA SER A 59 -20.96 -0.09 -11.45
C SER A 59 -20.86 1.39 -11.08
N ASN A 60 -20.40 1.72 -9.87
CA ASN A 60 -20.40 3.08 -9.34
C ASN A 60 -19.01 3.59 -8.90
N LEU A 61 -17.93 2.83 -9.15
CA LEU A 61 -16.56 3.27 -8.95
C LEU A 61 -15.72 3.19 -10.22
N ILE A 62 -14.74 4.10 -10.33
CA ILE A 62 -13.63 4.06 -11.28
C ILE A 62 -12.33 4.05 -10.47
N LEU A 63 -11.44 3.12 -10.79
CA LEU A 63 -10.18 2.95 -10.08
C LEU A 63 -9.02 3.58 -10.84
N TYR A 64 -8.22 4.40 -10.16
CA TYR A 64 -6.98 4.94 -10.69
C TYR A 64 -5.81 4.19 -10.06
N VAL A 65 -4.95 3.62 -10.89
CA VAL A 65 -3.69 3.00 -10.49
C VAL A 65 -2.57 3.75 -11.22
N ASP A 66 -1.63 4.34 -10.48
CA ASP A 66 -0.53 5.07 -11.11
C ASP A 66 0.28 4.16 -12.04
N GLY A 67 0.52 4.68 -13.25
CA GLY A 67 1.43 4.11 -14.23
C GLY A 67 2.90 4.40 -13.92
N GLY A 68 3.70 4.47 -14.99
CA GLY A 68 5.09 4.89 -14.91
C GLY A 68 5.22 6.34 -14.43
N PRO A 69 6.29 6.69 -13.68
CA PRO A 69 6.51 8.08 -13.26
C PRO A 69 6.73 8.98 -14.49
N ALA A 70 6.12 10.16 -14.48
CA ALA A 70 6.40 11.19 -15.47
C ALA A 70 7.88 11.60 -15.44
N GLN A 71 8.41 12.07 -16.56
CA GLN A 71 9.83 12.45 -16.71
C GLN A 71 10.26 13.50 -15.67
N GLU A 72 9.40 14.48 -15.39
CA GLU A 72 9.63 15.50 -14.35
C GLU A 72 9.80 14.93 -12.93
N LYS A 73 9.31 13.72 -12.67
CA LYS A 73 9.39 13.05 -11.35
C LYS A 73 10.57 12.08 -11.23
N GLN A 74 11.50 12.09 -12.19
CA GLN A 74 12.66 11.20 -12.18
C GLN A 74 13.53 11.39 -10.94
N GLU A 75 13.84 12.64 -10.57
CA GLU A 75 14.65 12.93 -9.37
C GLU A 75 13.96 12.47 -8.08
N THR A 76 12.65 12.73 -7.96
CA THR A 76 11.86 12.25 -6.82
C THR A 76 11.86 10.72 -6.76
N THR A 77 11.76 10.05 -7.91
CA THR A 77 11.81 8.58 -7.99
C THR A 77 13.17 8.05 -7.56
N LYS A 78 14.26 8.70 -8.00
CA LYS A 78 15.62 8.38 -7.58
C LYS A 78 15.80 8.52 -6.07
N HIS A 79 15.40 9.65 -5.48
CA HIS A 79 15.46 9.85 -4.03
C HIS A 79 14.64 8.82 -3.25
N ARG A 80 13.45 8.45 -3.73
CA ARG A 80 12.65 7.38 -3.11
C ARG A 80 13.35 6.02 -3.19
N MET A 81 14.05 5.74 -4.29
CA MET A 81 14.83 4.51 -4.44
C MET A 81 16.06 4.49 -3.53
N GLU A 82 16.80 5.59 -3.44
CA GLU A 82 17.92 5.74 -2.52
C GLU A 82 17.47 5.58 -1.06
N SER A 83 16.34 6.19 -0.68
CA SER A 83 15.76 6.04 0.66
C SER A 83 15.39 4.59 0.97
N ARG A 84 14.78 3.87 0.03
CA ARG A 84 14.48 2.44 0.17
C ARG A 84 15.75 1.59 0.27
N ASN A 85 16.80 1.89 -0.49
CA ASN A 85 18.07 1.20 -0.40
C ASN A 85 18.74 1.42 0.97
N LYS A 86 18.72 2.66 1.49
CA LYS A 86 19.20 2.95 2.86
C LYS A 86 18.39 2.20 3.91
N ALA A 87 17.06 2.11 3.73
CA ALA A 87 16.21 1.31 4.62
C ALA A 87 16.54 -0.19 4.54
N ALA A 88 16.94 -0.71 3.37
CA ALA A 88 17.33 -2.10 3.20
C ALA A 88 18.64 -2.42 3.92
N VAL A 89 19.64 -1.54 3.83
CA VAL A 89 20.87 -1.65 4.61
C VAL A 89 20.56 -1.66 6.11
N LYS A 90 19.77 -0.70 6.58
CA LYS A 90 19.35 -0.64 7.99
C LYS A 90 18.56 -1.88 8.44
N CYS A 91 17.77 -2.46 7.54
CA CYS A 91 17.04 -3.70 7.82
C CYS A 91 18.00 -4.86 8.02
N SER A 92 19.01 -5.00 7.16
CA SER A 92 20.07 -6.01 7.30
C SER A 92 20.80 -5.84 8.63
N GLU A 93 21.28 -4.64 8.95
CA GLU A 93 21.96 -4.36 10.22
C GLU A 93 21.08 -4.69 11.43
N SER A 94 19.78 -4.37 11.37
CA SER A 94 18.84 -4.66 12.45
C SER A 94 18.59 -6.16 12.60
N GLN A 95 18.60 -6.92 11.49
CA GLN A 95 18.52 -8.37 11.49
C GLN A 95 19.78 -8.99 12.10
N ASP A 96 20.96 -8.54 11.70
CA ASP A 96 22.25 -9.01 12.22
C ASP A 96 22.37 -8.78 13.73
N ILE A 97 21.92 -7.62 14.21
CA ILE A 97 21.86 -7.30 15.65
C ILE A 97 20.91 -8.26 16.37
N LEU A 98 19.71 -8.50 15.82
CA LEU A 98 18.73 -9.41 16.42
C LEU A 98 19.25 -10.85 16.45
N GLU A 99 19.88 -11.30 15.38
CA GLU A 99 20.50 -12.62 15.27
C GLU A 99 21.64 -12.77 16.27
N THR A 100 22.53 -11.78 16.39
CA THR A 100 23.61 -11.77 17.38
C THR A 100 23.08 -11.89 18.81
N ILE A 101 21.99 -11.19 19.13
CA ILE A 101 21.34 -11.25 20.45
C ILE A 101 20.79 -12.66 20.72
N ILE A 102 20.13 -13.27 19.74
CA ILE A 102 19.58 -14.63 19.84
C ILE A 102 20.71 -15.65 20.01
N ASN A 103 21.75 -15.57 19.17
CA ASN A 103 22.88 -16.50 19.18
C ASN A 103 23.70 -16.41 20.48
N ASN A 104 23.76 -15.24 21.10
CA ASN A 104 24.40 -15.03 22.39
C ASN A 104 23.51 -15.35 23.60
N ASN A 105 22.32 -15.95 23.40
CA ASN A 105 21.33 -16.24 24.45
C ASN A 105 20.90 -15.01 25.28
N ILE A 106 21.01 -13.81 24.70
CA ILE A 106 20.55 -12.57 25.33
C ILE A 106 19.05 -12.41 25.05
N LYS A 107 18.25 -12.08 26.07
CA LYS A 107 16.81 -11.88 25.91
C LYS A 107 16.50 -10.72 24.94
N PRO A 108 15.83 -10.97 23.81
CA PRO A 108 15.43 -9.89 22.89
C PRO A 108 14.40 -8.95 23.53
N ARG A 109 14.49 -7.66 23.20
CA ARG A 109 13.54 -6.62 23.60
C ARG A 109 12.63 -6.26 22.43
N LYS A 110 11.45 -5.71 22.73
CA LYS A 110 10.49 -5.21 21.73
C LYS A 110 11.11 -4.31 20.67
N ARG A 111 12.11 -3.49 21.04
CA ARG A 111 12.81 -2.59 20.12
C ARG A 111 13.48 -3.35 18.96
N HIS A 112 14.15 -4.48 19.22
CA HIS A 112 14.88 -5.21 18.18
C HIS A 112 13.93 -5.71 17.07
N PHE A 113 12.77 -6.24 17.45
CA PHE A 113 11.73 -6.61 16.49
C PHE A 113 11.10 -5.40 15.81
N THR A 114 10.94 -4.29 16.53
CA THR A 114 10.36 -3.05 15.98
C THR A 114 11.29 -2.43 14.95
N ASP A 115 12.60 -2.46 15.17
CA ASP A 115 13.62 -1.92 14.28
C ASP A 115 13.65 -2.70 12.97
N VAL A 116 13.68 -4.04 13.03
CA VAL A 116 13.55 -4.92 11.86
C VAL A 116 12.23 -4.65 11.13
N ARG A 117 11.10 -4.66 11.85
CA ARG A 117 9.78 -4.46 11.22
C ARG A 117 9.65 -3.11 10.54
N THR A 118 10.17 -2.05 11.16
CA THR A 118 10.03 -0.67 10.66
C THR A 118 10.93 -0.44 9.45
N SER A 119 12.17 -0.92 9.50
CA SER A 119 13.10 -0.86 8.36
C SER A 119 12.60 -1.69 7.19
N LEU A 120 12.16 -2.94 7.44
CA LEU A 120 11.54 -3.80 6.42
C LEU A 120 10.29 -3.15 5.81
N ALA A 121 9.44 -2.52 6.61
CA ALA A 121 8.26 -1.84 6.10
C ALA A 121 8.60 -0.61 5.23
N ALA A 122 9.79 -0.02 5.41
CA ALA A 122 10.29 1.11 4.64
C ALA A 122 10.99 0.68 3.33
N THR A 123 11.38 -0.59 3.19
CA THR A 123 11.93 -1.11 1.92
C THR A 123 10.84 -1.43 0.90
N PHE A 124 9.60 -1.61 1.35
CA PHE A 124 8.48 -2.00 0.49
C PHE A 124 8.32 -1.03 -0.69
N TYR A 125 8.12 -1.63 -1.86
CA TYR A 125 7.80 -0.92 -3.08
C TYR A 125 6.80 -1.76 -3.87
N TRP A 126 5.66 -1.16 -4.17
CA TRP A 126 4.68 -1.81 -5.03
C TRP A 126 5.14 -1.71 -6.49
N SER A 127 5.70 -2.82 -6.98
CA SER A 127 6.40 -2.83 -8.26
C SER A 127 5.46 -2.51 -9.43
N SER A 128 6.02 -2.04 -10.55
CA SER A 128 5.23 -1.80 -11.77
C SER A 128 4.58 -3.10 -12.27
N ARG A 129 5.28 -4.23 -12.09
CA ARG A 129 4.77 -5.56 -12.43
C ARG A 129 3.57 -5.94 -11.56
N ASP A 130 3.65 -5.75 -10.25
CA ASP A 130 2.56 -6.09 -9.32
C ASP A 130 1.35 -5.18 -9.51
N ARG A 131 1.57 -3.91 -9.86
CA ARG A 131 0.53 -2.96 -10.24
C ARG A 131 -0.17 -3.41 -11.52
N GLN A 132 0.58 -3.74 -12.57
CA GLN A 132 0.01 -4.22 -13.82
C GLN A 132 -0.76 -5.53 -13.64
N ALA A 133 -0.22 -6.48 -12.86
CA ALA A 133 -0.89 -7.73 -12.53
C ALA A 133 -2.22 -7.48 -11.79
N PHE A 134 -2.23 -6.53 -10.85
CA PHE A 134 -3.46 -6.12 -10.17
C PHE A 134 -4.48 -5.48 -11.11
N VAL A 135 -4.05 -4.59 -12.01
CA VAL A 135 -4.94 -3.99 -13.01
C VAL A 135 -5.59 -5.08 -13.86
N THR A 136 -4.80 -6.01 -14.41
CA THR A 136 -5.32 -7.14 -15.19
C THR A 136 -6.28 -8.01 -14.38
N TYR A 137 -5.98 -8.29 -13.11
CA TYR A 137 -6.89 -9.01 -12.22
C TYR A 137 -8.23 -8.27 -12.06
N MET A 138 -8.19 -6.96 -11.82
CA MET A 138 -9.39 -6.14 -11.62
C MET A 138 -10.22 -6.03 -12.90
N GLU A 139 -9.58 -5.89 -14.06
CA GLU A 139 -10.23 -5.91 -15.37
C GLU A 139 -10.95 -7.25 -15.63
N GLN A 140 -10.29 -8.38 -15.34
CA GLN A 140 -10.90 -9.72 -15.44
C GLN A 140 -12.08 -9.91 -14.48
N ALA A 141 -12.02 -9.27 -13.31
CA ALA A 141 -13.14 -9.23 -12.37
C ALA A 141 -14.26 -8.26 -12.81
N GLY A 142 -14.10 -7.48 -13.88
CA GLY A 142 -15.11 -6.56 -14.40
C GLY A 142 -15.10 -5.18 -13.75
N TRP A 143 -13.97 -4.77 -13.17
CA TRP A 143 -13.74 -3.38 -12.77
C TRP A 143 -13.33 -2.51 -13.97
N SER A 144 -13.44 -1.19 -13.81
CA SER A 144 -13.04 -0.18 -14.80
C SER A 144 -12.25 0.95 -14.16
#